data_AF-A0A1M5I9J1-F1
#
_entry.id   AF-A0A1M5I9J1-F1
#
_cell.length_a   1.000
_cell.length_b   1.000
_cell.length_c   1.000
_cell.angle_alpha   90.00
_cell.angle_beta   90.00
_cell.angle_gamma   90.00
#
_symmetry.space_group_name_H-M   'P 1'
#
loop_
_entity.id
_entity.type
_entity.pdbx_description
1 polymer ?
#
loop_
_entity_poly.entity_id
_entity_poly.type
_entity_poly.pdbx_seq_one_letter_code
_entity_poly.pdbx_strand_id
1 'polypeptide(L)' 'MKKGDEIIITCGERIVPGEIVMISDNQVSAIISFEALLEGHAGLMPIVRHDKERCAYRSIIDGTEVTLRVKS' A
#
# COMPACT_ATOMS: atom_id res chain seq x y z
N MET A 1 -5.66 9.02 3.99
CA MET A 1 -4.33 9.00 3.35
C MET A 1 -4.30 10.02 2.24
N LYS A 2 -3.17 10.67 2.01
CA LYS A 2 -2.88 11.59 0.91
C LYS A 2 -1.48 11.32 0.37
N LYS A 3 -1.17 11.86 -0.80
CA LYS A 3 0.20 11.86 -1.35
C LYS A 3 1.19 12.43 -0.33
N GLY A 4 2.32 11.74 -0.16
CA GLY A 4 3.39 12.10 0.77
C GLY A 4 3.20 11.60 2.21
N ASP A 5 2.09 10.93 2.53
CA ASP A 5 1.95 10.33 3.86
C ASP A 5 2.95 9.16 4.02
N GLU A 6 3.72 9.19 5.10
CA GLU A 6 4.45 8.01 5.58
C GLU A 6 3.46 6.96 6.08
N ILE A 7 3.66 5.71 5.66
CA ILE A 7 2.78 4.59 5.98
C ILE A 7 3.56 3.38 6.48
N ILE A 8 2.86 2.53 7.22
CA ILE A 8 3.28 1.17 7.53
C ILE A 8 2.47 0.23 6.63
N ILE A 9 3.18 -0.59 5.86
CA ILE A 9 2.63 -1.59 4.95
C ILE A 9 2.75 -2.95 5.64
N THR A 10 1.63 -3.63 5.84
CA THR A 10 1.62 -5.02 6.31
C THR A 10 1.24 -5.93 5.15
N CYS A 11 2.09 -6.91 4.87
CA CYS A 11 1.92 -7.90 3.81
C CYS A 11 2.25 -9.28 4.37
N GLY A 12 1.23 -10.11 4.64
CA GLY A 12 1.40 -11.35 5.40
C GLY A 12 2.00 -11.08 6.78
N GLU A 13 3.12 -11.72 7.09
CA GLU A 13 3.86 -11.53 8.37
C GLU A 13 4.85 -10.36 8.32
N ARG A 14 5.03 -9.71 7.16
CA ARG A 14 6.02 -8.65 6.98
C ARG A 14 5.39 -7.28 7.20
N ILE A 15 6.14 -6.43 7.91
CA ILE A 15 5.78 -5.04 8.17
C ILE A 15 6.93 -4.18 7.65
N VAL A 16 6.63 -3.28 6.71
CA VAL A 16 7.63 -2.46 6.02
C VAL A 16 7.18 -0.99 6.00
N PRO A 17 8.06 -0.04 6.34
CA PRO A 17 7.74 1.38 6.17
C PRO A 17 7.68 1.75 4.68
N GLY A 18 6.82 2.70 4.34
CA GLY A 18 6.67 3.18 2.97
C GLY A 18 6.04 4.57 2.90
N GLU A 19 5.71 5.00 1.69
CA GLU A 19 5.12 6.31 1.40
C GLU A 19 4.01 6.18 0.34
N ILE A 20 2.95 6.98 0.48
CA ILE A 20 1.96 7.17 -0.58
C ILE A 20 2.54 8.07 -1.69
N VAL A 21 2.92 7.49 -2.82
CA VAL A 21 3.44 8.22 -3.99
C VAL A 21 2.31 8.95 -4.72
N MET A 22 1.16 8.28 -4.85
CA MET A 22 -0.03 8.80 -5.51
C MET A 22 -1.26 8.10 -4.95
N ILE A 23 -2.38 8.81 -4.84
CA ILE A 23 -3.67 8.25 -4.41
C ILE A 23 -4.78 8.97 -5.15
N SER A 24 -5.83 8.24 -5.54
CA SER A 24 -7.02 8.84 -6.16
C SER A 24 -7.84 9.59 -5.10
N ASP A 25 -8.59 10.62 -5.52
CA ASP A 25 -9.39 11.44 -4.59
C ASP A 25 -10.44 10.61 -3.83
N ASN A 26 -10.99 9.58 -4.48
CA ASN A 26 -11.94 8.64 -3.86
C ASN A 26 -11.26 7.50 -3.07
N GLN A 27 -9.93 7.51 -2.97
CA GLN A 27 -9.08 6.54 -2.27
C GLN A 27 -9.28 5.08 -2.72
N VAL A 28 -9.71 4.87 -3.96
CA VAL A 28 -9.83 3.53 -4.57
C VAL A 28 -8.47 3.10 -5.13
N SER A 29 -7.80 4.01 -5.81
CA SER A 29 -6.45 3.99 -6.38
C SER A 29 -5.30 4.34 -5.45
N ALA A 30 -4.22 3.59 -5.32
CA ALA A 30 -2.96 4.17 -4.84
C ALA A 30 -1.72 3.55 -5.50
N ILE A 31 -0.62 4.31 -5.48
CA ILE A 31 0.74 3.81 -5.71
C ILE A 31 1.51 4.03 -4.41
N ILE A 32 2.07 2.97 -3.86
CA ILE A 32 2.90 3.02 -2.65
C ILE A 32 4.36 2.71 -3.01
N SER A 33 5.29 3.32 -2.28
CA SER A 33 6.72 3.02 -2.34
C SER A 33 7.25 2.50 -1.01
N PHE A 34 8.32 1.71 -1.05
CA PHE A 34 8.99 1.11 0.10
C PHE A 34 10.42 0.71 -0.27
N GLU A 35 11.30 0.50 0.71
CA GLU A 35 12.67 0.02 0.48
C GLU A 35 12.81 -1.47 0.82
N ALA A 36 12.05 -2.32 0.11
CA ALA A 36 12.08 -3.77 0.31
C ALA A 36 11.60 -4.54 -0.93
N LEU A 37 11.74 -5.86 -0.89
CA LEU A 37 10.98 -6.80 -1.72
C LEU A 37 9.76 -7.30 -0.94
N LEU A 38 8.56 -7.05 -1.44
CA LEU A 38 7.29 -7.53 -0.85
C LEU A 38 6.56 -8.41 -1.85
N GLU A 39 6.50 -9.72 -1.63
CA GLU A 39 5.83 -10.69 -2.52
C GLU A 39 6.20 -10.51 -4.00
N GLY A 40 7.49 -10.29 -4.30
CA GLY A 40 7.98 -10.07 -5.67
C GLY A 40 7.93 -8.63 -6.17
N HIS A 41 7.31 -7.71 -5.43
CA HIS A 41 7.30 -6.27 -5.74
C HIS A 41 8.56 -5.60 -5.22
N ALA A 42 9.30 -4.95 -6.12
CA ALA A 42 10.55 -4.24 -5.82
C ALA A 42 10.28 -2.75 -5.62
N GLY A 43 10.10 -2.36 -4.36
CA GLY A 43 10.05 -0.99 -3.88
C GLY A 43 8.87 -0.12 -4.32
N LEU A 44 8.05 -0.55 -5.27
CA LEU A 44 6.83 0.13 -5.68
C LEU A 44 5.72 -0.91 -5.86
N MET A 45 4.50 -0.56 -5.47
CA MET A 45 3.33 -1.41 -5.67
C MET A 45 2.09 -0.55 -6.02
N PRO A 46 1.53 -0.69 -7.23
CA PRO A 46 0.24 -0.12 -7.56
C PRO A 46 -0.87 -1.00 -6.97
N ILE A 47 -1.79 -0.39 -6.24
CA ILE A 47 -2.79 -1.08 -5.43
C ILE A 47 -4.20 -0.49 -5.62
N VAL A 48 -5.20 -1.34 -5.44
CA VAL A 48 -6.63 -0.98 -5.45
C VAL A 48 -7.29 -1.38 -4.15
N ARG A 49 -8.20 -0.55 -3.65
CA ARG A 49 -8.90 -0.78 -2.38
C ARG A 49 -9.73 -2.06 -2.47
N HIS A 50 -9.49 -2.98 -1.55
CA HIS A 50 -10.19 -4.25 -1.42
C HIS A 50 -11.25 -4.17 -0.31
N ASP A 51 -10.87 -3.68 0.86
CA ASP A 51 -11.73 -3.53 2.03
C ASP A 51 -11.48 -2.17 2.69
N LYS A 52 -12.52 -1.35 2.73
CA LYS A 52 -12.45 0.01 3.27
C LYS A 52 -12.36 0.02 4.80
N GLU A 53 -13.02 -0.91 5.49
CA GLU A 53 -13.05 -0.95 6.96
C GLU A 53 -11.69 -1.36 7.52
N ARG A 54 -11.00 -2.27 6.82
CA ARG A 54 -9.67 -2.75 7.21
C ARG A 54 -8.51 -1.96 6.61
N CYS A 55 -8.80 -0.95 5.79
CA CYS A 55 -7.80 -0.29 4.96
C CYS A 55 -6.93 -1.30 4.18
N ALA A 56 -7.57 -2.36 3.66
CA ALA A 56 -6.92 -3.40 2.88
C ALA A 56 -7.00 -3.07 1.38
N TYR A 57 -5.89 -3.34 0.69
CA TYR A 57 -5.71 -3.11 -0.72
C TYR A 57 -5.10 -4.35 -1.38
N ARG A 58 -5.25 -4.48 -2.69
CA ARG A 58 -4.59 -5.50 -3.48
C ARG A 58 -3.77 -4.89 -4.60
N SER A 59 -2.60 -5.46 -4.83
CA SER A 59 -1.79 -5.21 -6.01
C SER A 59 -2.62 -5.50 -7.27
N ILE A 60 -2.57 -4.60 -8.25
CA ILE A 60 -3.21 -4.82 -9.55
C ILE A 60 -2.41 -5.75 -10.45
N ILE A 61 -1.17 -6.07 -10.10
CA ILE A 61 -0.25 -6.88 -10.91
C ILE A 61 -0.51 -8.38 -10.67
N ASP A 62 -0.62 -8.79 -9.41
CA ASP A 62 -0.64 -10.19 -8.98
C ASP A 62 -1.70 -10.50 -7.91
N GLY A 63 -2.45 -9.49 -7.46
CA GLY A 63 -3.48 -9.66 -6.43
C GLY A 63 -2.97 -9.70 -4.99
N THR A 64 -1.66 -9.51 -4.75
CA THR A 64 -1.06 -9.49 -3.42
C THR A 64 -1.79 -8.51 -2.51
N GLU A 65 -2.24 -8.98 -1.34
CA GLU A 65 -2.98 -8.17 -0.37
C GLU A 65 -2.05 -7.46 0.62
N VAL A 66 -2.30 -6.17 0.83
CA VAL A 66 -1.60 -5.35 1.82
C VAL A 66 -2.59 -4.55 2.64
N THR A 67 -2.26 -4.29 3.91
CA THR A 67 -2.98 -3.31 4.73
C THR A 67 -2.09 -2.13 5.00
N LEU A 68 -2.68 -0.93 4.98
CA LEU A 68 -1.95 0.33 5.14
C LEU A 68 -2.38 1.05 6.40
N ARG A 69 -1.42 1.61 7.14
CA ARG A 69 -1.68 2.52 8.25
C ARG A 69 -0.79 3.76 8.14
N VAL A 70 -1.35 4.96 8.27
CA VAL A 70 -0.56 6.20 8.35
C VAL A 70 0.30 6.17 9.62
N LYS A 71 1.58 6.51 9.47
CA LYS A 71 2.50 6.68 10.58
C LYS A 71 2.19 8.03 11.24
N SER A 72 1.79 7.99 12.51
CA SER A 72 1.39 9.17 13.31
C SER A 72 2.56 10.09 13.57
#